data_AF-S3XW29-F1
#
_entry.id   AF-S3XW29-F1
#
_cell.length_a   1.000
_cell.length_b   1.000
_cell.length_c   1.000
_cell.angle_alpha   90.00
_cell.angle_beta   90.00
_cell.angle_gamma   90.00
#
_symmetry.space_group_name_H-M   'P 1'
#
loop_
_entity.id
_entity.type
_entity.pdbx_description
1 polymer ?
#
loop_
_entity_poly.entity_id
_entity_poly.type
_entity_poly.pdbx_seq_one_letter_code
_entity_poly.pdbx_strand_id
1 'polypeptide(L)'
;MKILSIQSAVAYGHAGNSAAVFPLQRLGHEVWPVNTVLFSNHTGHPTFRGPVIDAKDVHEVVLGIEELGILGEADAVLSGYQGSAAVTDVILDAVERVKKHNPRAVYIADPVMGNAGEGFYVDSDIPPLMANKVVPAAEVLTPNHFELGVLTDTDVSTLEGTLTAVEQLRAEGPDTVLVTSVLTDKTTPGTLELLVADSSGAHLISTPRLKRKVHGSGDVTTALFTAHLLGGAGPVEALEKTAASVFELIDRTLKVNARELLIVESQDAFVNPDTKFKAHPLPH
;
A
#
# COMPACT_ATOMS: atom_id res chain seq x y z
N MET A 1 17.70 0.47 2.49
CA MET A 1 17.18 -0.81 1.96
C MET A 1 16.85 -0.63 0.48
N LYS A 2 16.88 -1.72 -0.31
CA LYS A 2 16.53 -1.77 -1.74
C LYS A 2 15.17 -2.42 -1.92
N ILE A 3 14.31 -1.79 -2.71
CA ILE A 3 12.91 -2.19 -2.87
C ILE A 3 12.63 -2.43 -4.35
N LEU A 4 12.26 -3.66 -4.71
CA LEU A 4 11.69 -3.97 -6.02
C LEU A 4 10.19 -3.60 -5.99
N SER A 5 9.80 -2.52 -6.66
CA SER A 5 8.43 -2.00 -6.61
C SER A 5 7.69 -2.28 -7.91
N ILE A 6 6.75 -3.23 -7.88
CA ILE A 6 5.98 -3.69 -9.04
C ILE A 6 4.55 -3.11 -8.98
N GLN A 7 4.32 -1.99 -9.67
CA GLN A 7 3.07 -1.22 -9.57
C GLN A 7 2.72 -0.51 -10.88
N SER A 8 1.56 0.14 -10.93
CA SER A 8 1.18 1.02 -12.05
C SER A 8 2.07 2.27 -12.12
N ALA A 9 2.16 2.92 -13.28
CA ALA A 9 2.81 4.22 -13.40
C ALA A 9 2.00 5.18 -14.29
N VAL A 10 1.99 6.45 -13.91
CA VAL A 10 1.31 7.54 -14.61
C VAL A 10 2.29 8.69 -14.92
N ALA A 11 2.13 9.33 -16.08
CA ALA A 11 2.97 10.46 -16.50
C ALA A 11 2.53 11.80 -15.86
N TYR A 12 1.23 12.03 -15.71
CA TYR A 12 0.64 13.18 -15.03
C TYR A 12 -0.11 12.72 -13.77
N GLY A 13 0.18 13.38 -12.66
CA GLY A 13 -0.39 13.04 -11.36
C GLY A 13 0.32 11.89 -10.66
N HIS A 14 -0.34 11.31 -9.66
CA HIS A 14 0.29 10.33 -8.76
C HIS A 14 -0.62 9.13 -8.49
N ALA A 15 -0.18 7.95 -8.94
CA ALA A 15 -0.74 6.64 -8.63
C ALA A 15 0.33 5.55 -8.87
N GLY A 16 0.29 4.46 -8.08
CA GLY A 16 1.26 3.36 -8.11
C GLY A 16 2.69 3.84 -7.86
N ASN A 17 3.64 3.40 -8.70
CA ASN A 17 5.04 3.83 -8.66
C ASN A 17 5.22 5.34 -8.80
N SER A 18 4.35 6.04 -9.55
CA SER A 18 4.39 7.51 -9.63
C SER A 18 3.98 8.21 -8.32
N ALA A 19 3.39 7.48 -7.38
CA ALA A 19 3.10 7.93 -6.02
C ALA A 19 4.06 7.35 -4.97
N ALA A 20 4.55 6.11 -5.16
CA ALA A 20 5.34 5.38 -4.17
C ALA A 20 6.85 5.64 -4.24
N VAL A 21 7.43 5.74 -5.45
CA VAL A 21 8.89 5.76 -5.63
C VAL A 21 9.55 6.96 -4.95
N PHE A 22 9.01 8.16 -5.15
CA PHE A 22 9.61 9.37 -4.58
C PHE A 22 9.57 9.40 -3.04
N PRO A 23 8.43 9.13 -2.36
CA PRO A 23 8.43 9.02 -0.89
C PRO A 23 9.42 8.01 -0.33
N LEU A 24 9.54 6.82 -0.94
CA LEU A 24 10.52 5.80 -0.56
C LEU A 24 11.96 6.32 -0.68
N GLN A 25 12.29 6.93 -1.82
CA GLN A 25 13.61 7.52 -2.07
C GLN A 25 13.90 8.70 -1.14
N ARG A 26 12.90 9.54 -0.86
CA ARG A 26 13.03 10.69 0.04
C ARG A 26 13.35 10.27 1.48
N LEU A 27 12.93 9.07 1.87
CA LEU A 27 13.27 8.40 3.14
C LEU A 27 14.58 7.59 3.11
N GLY A 28 15.33 7.64 1.99
CA GLY A 28 16.66 7.04 1.89
C GLY A 28 16.68 5.58 1.43
N HIS A 29 15.60 5.10 0.80
CA HIS A 29 15.55 3.76 0.20
C HIS A 29 15.87 3.81 -1.29
N GLU A 30 16.62 2.82 -1.77
CA GLU A 30 16.80 2.60 -3.20
C GLU A 30 15.56 1.87 -3.75
N VAL A 31 15.09 2.25 -4.93
CA VAL A 31 13.84 1.71 -5.49
C VAL A 31 14.07 1.30 -6.94
N TRP A 32 13.74 0.06 -7.27
CA TRP A 32 13.74 -0.49 -8.60
C TRP A 32 12.30 -0.59 -9.11
N PRO A 33 11.78 0.44 -9.79
CA PRO A 33 10.40 0.43 -10.25
C PRO A 33 10.24 -0.48 -11.48
N VAL A 34 9.38 -1.47 -11.37
CA VAL A 34 8.89 -2.27 -12.50
C VAL A 34 7.43 -1.89 -12.73
N ASN A 35 7.12 -1.35 -13.90
CA ASN A 35 5.82 -0.72 -14.16
C ASN A 35 4.86 -1.68 -14.86
N THR A 36 3.65 -1.86 -14.33
CA THR A 36 2.61 -2.74 -14.88
C THR A 36 1.72 -2.03 -15.90
N VAL A 37 1.65 -0.71 -15.86
CA VAL A 37 1.00 0.14 -16.88
C VAL A 37 1.84 1.41 -17.08
N LEU A 38 1.70 2.03 -18.25
CA LEU A 38 2.28 3.35 -18.55
C LEU A 38 1.18 4.29 -19.02
N PHE A 39 0.40 4.83 -18.09
CA PHE A 39 -0.73 5.69 -18.42
C PHE A 39 -0.37 7.17 -18.44
N SER A 40 -1.15 7.97 -19.18
CA SER A 40 -1.04 9.42 -19.19
C SER A 40 -1.38 10.02 -17.82
N ASN A 41 -2.35 9.45 -17.12
CA ASN A 41 -2.87 9.88 -15.83
C ASN A 41 -3.67 8.74 -15.18
N HIS A 42 -3.98 8.86 -13.89
CA HIS A 42 -4.77 7.84 -13.19
C HIS A 42 -6.23 7.77 -13.69
N THR A 43 -6.90 6.64 -13.45
CA THR A 43 -8.26 6.32 -13.94
C THR A 43 -9.38 7.14 -13.30
N GLY A 44 -9.06 7.95 -12.29
CA GLY A 44 -9.97 8.92 -11.67
C GLY A 44 -10.16 10.21 -12.49
N HIS A 45 -9.51 10.31 -13.65
CA HIS A 45 -9.80 11.35 -14.64
C HIS A 45 -10.83 10.87 -15.67
N PRO A 46 -11.56 11.78 -16.33
CA PRO A 46 -12.57 11.40 -17.34
C PRO A 46 -12.00 10.62 -18.53
N THR A 47 -10.71 10.82 -18.85
CA THR A 47 -10.02 10.13 -19.93
C THR A 47 -8.59 9.82 -19.52
N PHE A 48 -8.05 8.74 -20.05
CA PHE A 48 -6.63 8.43 -20.00
C PHE A 48 -6.22 7.70 -21.29
N ARG A 49 -4.91 7.66 -21.56
CA ARG A 49 -4.31 6.85 -22.63
C ARG A 49 -3.08 6.14 -22.08
N GLY A 50 -2.57 5.19 -22.85
CA GLY A 50 -1.34 4.47 -22.54
C GLY A 50 -1.58 2.96 -22.45
N PRO A 51 -0.52 2.15 -22.58
CA PRO A 51 -0.65 0.70 -22.57
C PRO A 51 -0.73 0.14 -21.15
N VAL A 52 -1.49 -0.95 -21.02
CA VAL A 52 -1.19 -1.98 -20.02
C VAL A 52 0.02 -2.75 -20.53
N ILE A 53 1.03 -2.95 -19.69
CA ILE A 53 2.22 -3.71 -20.07
C ILE A 53 1.87 -5.20 -20.02
N ASP A 54 2.25 -5.95 -21.04
CA ASP A 54 2.00 -7.39 -21.07
C ASP A 54 2.70 -8.05 -19.88
N ALA A 55 2.05 -9.01 -19.22
CA ALA A 55 2.63 -9.70 -18.06
C ALA A 55 3.99 -10.32 -18.41
N LYS A 56 4.16 -10.82 -19.64
CA LYS A 56 5.45 -11.31 -20.13
C LYS A 56 6.51 -10.21 -20.10
N ASP A 57 6.20 -9.01 -20.57
CA ASP A 57 7.17 -7.90 -20.59
C ASP A 57 7.54 -7.46 -19.16
N VAL A 58 6.58 -7.48 -18.22
CA VAL A 58 6.86 -7.24 -16.79
C VAL A 58 7.83 -8.29 -16.25
N HIS A 59 7.60 -9.57 -16.57
CA HIS A 59 8.48 -10.68 -16.18
C HIS A 59 9.89 -10.55 -16.79
N GLU A 60 10.01 -10.19 -18.08
CA GLU A 60 11.31 -9.98 -18.73
C GLU A 60 12.13 -8.87 -18.04
N VAL A 61 11.49 -7.82 -17.52
CA VAL A 61 12.19 -6.78 -16.75
C VAL A 61 12.76 -7.35 -15.44
N VAL A 62 11.98 -8.17 -14.72
CA VAL A 62 12.46 -8.83 -13.49
C VAL A 62 13.60 -9.79 -13.79
N LEU A 63 13.49 -10.59 -14.86
CA LEU A 63 14.57 -11.47 -15.33
C LEU A 63 15.83 -10.69 -15.67
N GLY A 64 15.72 -9.55 -16.37
CA GLY A 64 16.87 -8.71 -16.67
C GLY A 64 17.62 -8.23 -15.42
N ILE A 65 16.90 -7.93 -14.33
CA ILE A 65 17.51 -7.60 -13.03
C ILE A 65 18.18 -8.84 -12.40
N GLU A 66 17.55 -10.02 -12.51
CA GLU A 66 18.13 -11.29 -12.06
C GLU A 66 19.44 -11.62 -12.78
N GLU A 67 19.49 -11.43 -14.10
CA GLU A 67 20.67 -11.70 -14.94
C GLU A 67 21.87 -10.81 -14.63
N LEU A 68 21.64 -9.61 -14.07
CA LEU A 68 22.70 -8.76 -13.52
C LEU A 68 23.34 -9.35 -12.25
N GLY A 69 22.73 -10.38 -11.66
CA GLY A 69 23.19 -11.02 -10.43
C GLY A 69 22.91 -10.20 -9.16
N ILE A 70 22.08 -9.16 -9.25
CA ILE A 70 21.80 -8.22 -8.15
C ILE A 70 20.44 -8.43 -7.49
N LEU A 71 19.60 -9.37 -7.98
CA LEU A 71 18.25 -9.56 -7.44
C LEU A 71 18.24 -9.91 -5.95
N GLY A 72 19.26 -10.64 -5.48
CA GLY A 72 19.46 -10.93 -4.05
C GLY A 72 19.83 -9.73 -3.18
N GLU A 73 20.08 -8.56 -3.77
CA GLU A 73 20.26 -7.32 -3.01
C GLU A 73 18.92 -6.64 -2.67
N ALA A 74 17.80 -7.08 -3.26
CA ALA A 74 16.47 -6.59 -2.87
C ALA A 74 16.17 -7.02 -1.43
N ASP A 75 15.88 -6.04 -0.57
CA ASP A 75 15.45 -6.28 0.80
C ASP A 75 13.93 -6.44 0.90
N ALA A 76 13.19 -5.95 -0.10
CA ALA A 76 11.75 -6.05 -0.16
C ALA A 76 11.23 -6.10 -1.60
N VAL A 77 10.08 -6.76 -1.76
CA VAL A 77 9.20 -6.60 -2.92
C VAL A 77 7.96 -5.85 -2.45
N LEU A 78 7.58 -4.80 -3.18
CA LEU A 78 6.39 -4.00 -2.93
C LEU A 78 5.45 -4.08 -4.13
N SER A 79 4.20 -4.49 -3.92
CA SER A 79 3.17 -4.46 -4.96
C SER A 79 1.97 -3.62 -4.57
N GLY A 80 1.32 -3.04 -5.57
CA GLY A 80 0.03 -2.34 -5.45
C GLY A 80 -0.95 -2.86 -6.50
N TYR A 81 -1.62 -1.95 -7.20
CA TYR A 81 -2.61 -2.29 -8.24
C TYR A 81 -2.14 -3.41 -9.21
N GLN A 82 -2.92 -4.50 -9.24
CA GLN A 82 -2.71 -5.67 -10.09
C GLN A 82 -3.78 -5.70 -11.17
N GLY A 83 -3.42 -5.28 -12.39
CA GLY A 83 -4.39 -5.08 -13.48
C GLY A 83 -4.91 -6.36 -14.15
N SER A 84 -4.34 -7.53 -13.86
CA SER A 84 -4.80 -8.82 -14.36
C SER A 84 -4.23 -9.98 -13.54
N ALA A 85 -4.87 -11.14 -13.61
CA ALA A 85 -4.38 -12.36 -12.97
C ALA A 85 -2.96 -12.74 -13.42
N ALA A 86 -2.65 -12.52 -14.69
CA ALA A 86 -1.31 -12.79 -15.24
C ALA A 86 -0.24 -11.88 -14.63
N VAL A 87 -0.55 -10.59 -14.40
CA VAL A 87 0.36 -9.68 -13.69
C VAL A 87 0.55 -10.12 -12.24
N THR A 88 -0.50 -10.61 -11.57
CA THR A 88 -0.33 -11.13 -10.20
C THR A 88 0.57 -12.35 -10.16
N ASP A 89 0.41 -13.30 -11.09
CA ASP A 89 1.30 -14.46 -11.15
C ASP A 89 2.77 -14.05 -11.36
N VAL A 90 3.03 -13.00 -12.16
CA VAL A 90 4.38 -12.44 -12.33
C VAL A 90 4.91 -11.78 -11.05
N ILE A 91 4.07 -11.09 -10.28
CA ILE A 91 4.46 -10.51 -9.00
C ILE A 91 4.86 -11.63 -8.02
N LEU A 92 4.07 -12.71 -7.94
CA LEU A 92 4.37 -13.83 -7.05
C LEU A 92 5.65 -14.58 -7.46
N ASP A 93 5.87 -14.79 -8.76
CA ASP A 93 7.13 -15.33 -9.29
C ASP A 93 8.33 -14.41 -8.93
N ALA A 94 8.18 -13.09 -9.04
CA ALA A 94 9.21 -12.14 -8.64
C ALA A 94 9.52 -12.22 -7.13
N VAL A 95 8.49 -12.36 -6.28
CA VAL A 95 8.65 -12.59 -4.83
C VAL A 95 9.42 -13.88 -4.57
N GLU A 96 9.05 -14.98 -5.20
CA GLU A 96 9.74 -16.28 -5.05
C GLU A 96 11.20 -16.20 -5.49
N ARG A 97 11.50 -15.55 -6.62
CA ARG A 97 12.87 -15.35 -7.11
C ARG A 97 13.69 -14.50 -6.16
N VAL A 98 13.16 -13.36 -5.71
CA VAL A 98 13.84 -12.50 -4.74
C VAL A 98 14.13 -13.30 -3.47
N LYS A 99 13.15 -14.02 -2.91
CA LYS A 99 13.32 -14.84 -1.70
C LYS A 99 14.28 -16.01 -1.88
N LYS A 100 14.39 -16.58 -3.09
CA LYS A 100 15.38 -17.60 -3.43
C LYS A 100 16.82 -17.07 -3.32
N HIS A 101 17.07 -15.81 -3.71
CA HIS A 101 18.38 -15.18 -3.60
C HIS A 101 18.62 -14.50 -2.24
N ASN A 102 17.56 -14.00 -1.61
CA ASN A 102 17.57 -13.38 -0.28
C ASN A 102 16.37 -13.87 0.56
N PRO A 103 16.53 -14.95 1.33
CA PRO A 103 15.44 -15.50 2.17
C PRO A 103 14.93 -14.56 3.27
N ARG A 104 15.60 -13.44 3.51
CA ARG A 104 15.17 -12.41 4.48
C ARG A 104 14.36 -11.30 3.83
N ALA A 105 14.22 -11.29 2.50
CA ALA A 105 13.44 -10.29 1.82
C ALA A 105 11.96 -10.41 2.20
N VAL A 106 11.32 -9.28 2.43
CA VAL A 106 9.91 -9.21 2.82
C VAL A 106 9.04 -8.85 1.62
N TYR A 107 7.86 -9.45 1.51
CA TYR A 107 6.86 -9.05 0.55
C TYR A 107 5.79 -8.19 1.24
N ILE A 108 5.64 -6.96 0.75
CA ILE A 108 4.60 -6.02 1.15
C ILE A 108 3.59 -5.91 0.01
N ALA A 109 2.33 -6.23 0.30
CA ALA A 109 1.25 -6.17 -0.67
C ALA A 109 0.17 -5.16 -0.25
N ASP A 110 -0.09 -4.20 -1.13
CA ASP A 110 -1.30 -3.40 -1.10
C ASP A 110 -2.36 -4.07 -1.99
N PRO A 111 -3.41 -4.67 -1.42
CA PRO A 111 -4.40 -5.45 -2.15
C PRO A 111 -5.42 -4.53 -2.83
N VAL A 112 -4.95 -3.62 -3.69
CA VAL A 112 -5.78 -2.61 -4.35
C VAL A 112 -6.85 -3.28 -5.21
N MET A 113 -8.08 -3.27 -4.73
CA MET A 113 -9.23 -3.86 -5.42
C MET A 113 -10.38 -2.87 -5.56
N GLY A 114 -10.53 -1.92 -4.63
CA GLY A 114 -11.71 -1.08 -4.61
C GLY A 114 -11.78 -0.20 -3.38
N ASN A 115 -12.88 0.55 -3.25
CA ASN A 115 -13.10 1.38 -2.08
C ASN A 115 -14.59 1.47 -1.73
N ALA A 116 -14.88 1.71 -0.46
CA ALA A 116 -16.23 1.93 0.04
C ALA A 116 -16.91 3.07 -0.75
N GLY A 117 -18.13 2.80 -1.22
CA GLY A 117 -18.94 3.74 -2.01
C GLY A 117 -18.65 3.78 -3.51
N GLU A 118 -17.46 3.33 -3.95
CA GLU A 118 -17.10 3.26 -5.38
C GLU A 118 -17.11 1.82 -5.92
N GLY A 119 -16.96 0.82 -5.04
CA GLY A 119 -16.91 -0.59 -5.42
C GLY A 119 -15.54 -1.01 -5.96
N PHE A 120 -15.54 -2.07 -6.78
CA PHE A 120 -14.32 -2.64 -7.36
C PHE A 120 -13.78 -1.81 -8.54
N TYR A 121 -12.46 -1.66 -8.59
CA TYR A 121 -11.70 -1.07 -9.71
C TYR A 121 -11.03 -2.13 -10.59
N VAL A 122 -11.16 -3.39 -10.21
CA VAL A 122 -10.49 -4.55 -10.80
C VAL A 122 -11.52 -5.53 -11.36
N ASP A 123 -11.07 -6.41 -12.24
CA ASP A 123 -11.91 -7.49 -12.76
C ASP A 123 -12.33 -8.46 -11.65
N SER A 124 -13.46 -9.16 -11.85
CA SER A 124 -14.07 -10.08 -10.88
C SER A 124 -13.16 -11.22 -10.41
N ASP A 125 -12.13 -11.52 -11.19
CA ASP A 125 -11.23 -12.63 -10.94
C ASP A 125 -10.08 -12.24 -10.00
N ILE A 126 -9.87 -10.92 -9.77
CA ILE A 126 -8.79 -10.41 -8.91
C ILE A 126 -9.06 -10.66 -7.42
N PRO A 127 -10.25 -10.39 -6.84
CA PRO A 127 -10.45 -10.60 -5.40
C PRO A 127 -10.19 -12.04 -4.92
N PRO A 128 -10.69 -13.09 -5.61
CA PRO A 128 -10.36 -14.46 -5.23
C PRO A 128 -8.86 -14.76 -5.36
N LEU A 129 -8.19 -14.19 -6.36
CA LEU A 129 -6.75 -14.40 -6.55
C LEU A 129 -5.94 -13.70 -5.44
N MET A 130 -6.34 -12.49 -5.06
CA MET A 130 -5.76 -11.73 -3.96
C MET A 130 -5.85 -12.52 -2.65
N ALA A 131 -7.04 -13.01 -2.30
CA ALA A 131 -7.27 -13.79 -1.08
C ALA A 131 -6.51 -15.13 -1.07
N ASN A 132 -6.51 -15.87 -2.19
CA ASN A 132 -5.96 -17.24 -2.21
C ASN A 132 -4.47 -17.34 -2.53
N LYS A 133 -3.86 -16.29 -3.11
CA LYS A 133 -2.45 -16.32 -3.51
C LYS A 133 -1.62 -15.18 -2.93
N VAL A 134 -2.12 -13.95 -2.96
CA VAL A 134 -1.34 -12.78 -2.53
C VAL A 134 -1.28 -12.69 -1.02
N VAL A 135 -2.42 -12.82 -0.33
CA VAL A 135 -2.46 -12.77 1.13
C VAL A 135 -1.53 -13.83 1.76
N PRO A 136 -1.55 -15.12 1.36
CA PRO A 136 -0.67 -16.12 1.96
C PRO A 136 0.82 -15.92 1.67
N ALA A 137 1.16 -15.18 0.60
CA ALA A 137 2.55 -14.95 0.22
C ALA A 137 3.18 -13.72 0.90
N ALA A 138 2.35 -12.78 1.38
CA ALA A 138 2.79 -11.50 1.91
C ALA A 138 3.15 -11.59 3.40
N GLU A 139 4.26 -10.97 3.79
CA GLU A 139 4.59 -10.75 5.21
C GLU A 139 3.88 -9.52 5.77
N VAL A 140 3.60 -8.53 4.92
CA VAL A 140 2.90 -7.29 5.28
C VAL A 140 1.77 -7.04 4.29
N LEU A 141 0.57 -6.83 4.79
CA LEU A 141 -0.60 -6.49 3.97
C LEU A 141 -1.18 -5.13 4.38
N THR A 142 -1.60 -4.32 3.42
CA THR A 142 -2.09 -2.95 3.69
C THR A 142 -3.51 -2.66 3.18
N PRO A 143 -4.52 -3.50 3.48
CA PRO A 143 -5.87 -3.31 2.93
C PRO A 143 -6.52 -2.02 3.44
N ASN A 144 -7.39 -1.42 2.64
CA ASN A 144 -8.36 -0.45 3.15
C ASN A 144 -9.58 -1.15 3.80
N HIS A 145 -10.47 -0.37 4.42
CA HIS A 145 -11.65 -0.91 5.11
C HIS A 145 -12.52 -1.83 4.24
N PHE A 146 -12.73 -1.46 2.98
CA PHE A 146 -13.54 -2.22 2.04
C PHE A 146 -12.83 -3.51 1.62
N GLU A 147 -11.54 -3.41 1.29
CA GLU A 147 -10.72 -4.55 0.91
C GLU A 147 -10.61 -5.57 2.04
N LEU A 148 -10.50 -5.11 3.29
CA LEU A 148 -10.49 -5.98 4.47
C LEU A 148 -11.75 -6.86 4.50
N GLY A 149 -12.94 -6.26 4.43
CA GLY A 149 -14.20 -7.01 4.44
C GLY A 149 -14.38 -7.95 3.24
N VAL A 150 -13.88 -7.55 2.05
CA VAL A 150 -13.90 -8.40 0.85
C VAL A 150 -12.99 -9.61 0.99
N LEU A 151 -11.76 -9.42 1.48
CA LEU A 151 -10.78 -10.50 1.59
C LEU A 151 -11.17 -11.54 2.63
N THR A 152 -11.93 -11.14 3.65
CA THR A 152 -12.27 -11.99 4.79
C THR A 152 -13.75 -12.39 4.85
N ASP A 153 -14.56 -11.95 3.89
CA ASP A 153 -16.02 -12.12 3.89
C ASP A 153 -16.65 -11.77 5.26
N THR A 154 -16.17 -10.68 5.88
CA THR A 154 -16.54 -10.27 7.24
C THR A 154 -17.15 -8.87 7.24
N ASP A 155 -18.20 -8.68 8.06
CA ASP A 155 -18.72 -7.34 8.34
C ASP A 155 -17.75 -6.57 9.25
N VAL A 156 -17.10 -5.56 8.68
CA VAL A 156 -16.11 -4.71 9.34
C VAL A 156 -16.70 -3.41 9.89
N SER A 157 -18.02 -3.27 9.94
CA SER A 157 -18.70 -2.06 10.45
C SER A 157 -18.52 -1.79 11.95
N THR A 158 -17.97 -2.75 12.70
CA THR A 158 -17.63 -2.62 14.12
C THR A 158 -16.13 -2.83 14.34
N LEU A 159 -15.60 -2.32 15.45
CA LEU A 159 -14.20 -2.56 15.82
C LEU A 159 -13.90 -4.05 16.02
N GLU A 160 -14.83 -4.80 16.62
CA GLU A 160 -14.70 -6.24 16.84
C GLU A 160 -14.66 -7.02 15.51
N GLY A 161 -15.54 -6.66 14.57
CA GLY A 161 -15.52 -7.22 13.22
C GLY A 161 -14.23 -6.89 12.46
N THR A 162 -13.75 -5.64 12.59
CA THR A 162 -12.45 -5.22 12.03
C THR A 162 -11.29 -6.05 12.59
N LEU A 163 -11.22 -6.23 13.91
CA LEU A 163 -10.17 -7.04 14.55
C LEU A 163 -10.25 -8.51 14.16
N THR A 164 -11.46 -9.06 14.08
CA THR A 164 -11.69 -10.45 13.61
C THR A 164 -11.18 -10.64 12.18
N ALA A 165 -11.51 -9.72 11.27
CA ALA A 165 -11.04 -9.76 9.89
C ALA A 165 -9.50 -9.65 9.81
N VAL A 166 -8.90 -8.76 10.61
CA VAL A 166 -7.44 -8.63 10.67
C VAL A 166 -6.77 -9.93 11.12
N GLU A 167 -7.28 -10.57 12.18
CA GLU A 167 -6.73 -11.85 12.65
C GLU A 167 -6.95 -13.00 11.67
N GLN A 168 -8.06 -13.01 10.91
CA GLN A 168 -8.24 -13.96 9.81
C GLN A 168 -7.16 -13.81 8.74
N LEU A 169 -6.87 -12.58 8.29
CA LEU A 169 -5.79 -12.36 7.33
C LEU A 169 -4.45 -12.82 7.90
N ARG A 170 -4.14 -12.47 9.15
CA ARG A 170 -2.87 -12.87 9.79
C ARG A 170 -2.72 -14.38 9.92
N ALA A 171 -3.81 -15.12 10.09
CA ALA A 171 -3.81 -16.58 10.10
C ALA A 171 -3.48 -17.20 8.73
N GLU A 172 -3.72 -16.48 7.63
CA GLU A 172 -3.46 -16.95 6.26
C GLU A 172 -2.02 -16.68 5.79
N GLY A 173 -1.31 -15.67 6.33
CA GLY A 173 0.07 -15.40 5.94
C GLY A 173 0.73 -14.18 6.59
N PRO A 174 0.19 -12.96 6.45
CA PRO A 174 0.88 -11.75 6.88
C PRO A 174 1.08 -11.70 8.39
N ASP A 175 2.31 -11.47 8.83
CA ASP A 175 2.56 -11.21 10.25
C ASP A 175 2.01 -9.83 10.64
N THR A 176 2.18 -8.84 9.77
CA THR A 176 1.72 -7.46 9.97
C THR A 176 0.60 -7.08 9.00
N VAL A 177 -0.49 -6.53 9.53
CA VAL A 177 -1.60 -5.96 8.74
C VAL A 177 -1.79 -4.49 9.11
N LEU A 178 -1.69 -3.60 8.12
CA LEU A 178 -2.06 -2.19 8.22
C LEU A 178 -3.39 -1.95 7.54
N VAL A 179 -4.46 -1.73 8.31
CA VAL A 179 -5.73 -1.27 7.77
C VAL A 179 -5.64 0.23 7.54
N THR A 180 -5.55 0.64 6.27
CA THR A 180 -5.27 2.03 5.84
C THR A 180 -6.45 2.99 6.02
N SER A 181 -7.62 2.45 6.40
CA SER A 181 -8.79 3.20 6.81
C SER A 181 -9.70 2.33 7.67
N VAL A 182 -10.19 2.88 8.77
CA VAL A 182 -11.14 2.23 9.68
C VAL A 182 -12.28 3.21 9.92
N LEU A 183 -13.50 2.75 9.64
CA LEU A 183 -14.74 3.49 9.86
C LEU A 183 -15.75 2.54 10.48
N THR A 184 -15.93 2.66 11.79
CA THR A 184 -16.84 1.81 12.57
C THR A 184 -18.02 2.62 13.11
N ASP A 185 -19.00 1.93 13.68
CA ASP A 185 -20.10 2.51 14.45
C ASP A 185 -19.65 3.42 15.61
N LYS A 186 -18.42 3.26 16.08
CA LYS A 186 -17.81 4.04 17.17
C LYS A 186 -16.80 5.09 16.71
N THR A 187 -16.47 5.14 15.42
CA THR A 187 -15.51 6.13 14.91
C THR A 187 -16.06 7.53 15.13
N THR A 188 -15.21 8.41 15.69
CA THR A 188 -15.62 9.77 16.04
C THR A 188 -16.03 10.55 14.78
N PRO A 189 -17.18 11.27 14.78
CA PRO A 189 -17.57 12.07 13.63
C PRO A 189 -16.49 13.08 13.24
N GLY A 190 -16.11 13.07 11.97
CA GLY A 190 -15.06 13.97 11.46
C GLY A 190 -13.64 13.45 11.65
N THR A 191 -13.44 12.20 12.09
CA THR A 191 -12.13 11.53 12.10
C THR A 191 -12.07 10.39 11.08
N LEU A 192 -10.84 9.99 10.76
CA LEU A 192 -10.50 8.78 10.04
C LEU A 192 -9.52 8.02 10.93
N GLU A 193 -9.74 6.72 11.09
CA GLU A 193 -8.86 5.88 11.88
C GLU A 193 -8.03 4.97 10.97
N LEU A 194 -6.84 4.58 11.43
CA LEU A 194 -6.00 3.55 10.84
C LEU A 194 -5.64 2.55 11.93
N LEU A 195 -5.46 1.29 11.57
CA LEU A 195 -5.15 0.22 12.51
C LEU A 195 -3.94 -0.55 12.01
N VAL A 196 -2.99 -0.86 12.91
CA VAL A 196 -1.92 -1.82 12.63
C VAL A 196 -2.01 -2.96 13.63
N ALA A 197 -1.83 -4.19 13.17
CA ALA A 197 -1.75 -5.38 14.01
C ALA A 197 -0.57 -6.25 13.60
N ASP A 198 0.14 -6.77 14.61
CA ASP A 198 1.19 -7.76 14.47
C ASP A 198 1.13 -8.76 15.64
N SER A 199 2.17 -9.58 15.80
CA SER A 199 2.28 -10.53 16.92
C SER A 199 2.30 -9.89 18.32
N SER A 200 2.53 -8.58 18.43
CA SER A 200 2.48 -7.82 19.68
C SER A 200 1.09 -7.29 20.03
N GLY A 201 0.16 -7.32 19.07
CA GLY A 201 -1.23 -6.88 19.24
C GLY A 201 -1.65 -5.79 18.24
N ALA A 202 -2.85 -5.26 18.44
CA ALA A 202 -3.43 -4.24 17.56
C ALA A 202 -3.35 -2.84 18.18
N HIS A 203 -3.08 -1.84 17.33
CA HIS A 203 -3.03 -0.43 17.71
C HIS A 203 -3.86 0.40 16.73
N LEU A 204 -4.62 1.36 17.27
CA LEU A 204 -5.46 2.28 16.51
C LEU A 204 -4.87 3.69 16.58
N ILE A 205 -4.91 4.41 15.47
CA ILE A 205 -4.57 5.84 15.42
C ILE A 205 -5.72 6.60 14.77
N SER A 206 -5.98 7.82 15.25
CA SER A 206 -7.07 8.65 14.75
C SER A 206 -6.51 9.97 14.22
N THR A 207 -6.95 10.37 13.02
CA THR A 207 -6.62 11.64 12.38
C THR A 207 -7.90 12.42 12.08
N PRO A 208 -7.85 13.76 11.92
CA PRO A 208 -8.97 14.48 11.34
C PRO A 208 -9.29 13.95 9.93
N ARG A 209 -10.58 13.78 9.62
CA ARG A 209 -11.03 13.35 8.30
C ARG A 209 -11.02 14.52 7.34
N LEU A 210 -10.21 14.40 6.30
CA LEU A 210 -10.13 15.36 5.21
C LEU A 210 -11.27 15.11 4.21
N LYS A 211 -12.02 16.16 3.86
CA LYS A 211 -13.35 16.06 3.20
C LYS A 211 -13.32 15.63 1.74
N ARG A 212 -12.15 15.56 1.11
CA ARG A 212 -12.00 15.19 -0.31
C ARG A 212 -10.99 14.06 -0.44
N LYS A 213 -11.40 13.00 -1.14
CA LYS A 213 -10.52 11.91 -1.55
C LYS A 213 -9.61 12.38 -2.68
N VAL A 214 -8.37 11.92 -2.62
CA VAL A 214 -7.33 12.13 -3.64
C VAL A 214 -6.74 10.77 -4.00
N HIS A 215 -6.63 10.51 -5.29
CA HIS A 215 -6.04 9.27 -5.80
C HIS A 215 -4.55 9.21 -5.44
N GLY A 216 -4.03 7.99 -5.28
CA GLY A 216 -2.64 7.75 -4.88
C GLY A 216 -2.37 7.81 -3.38
N SER A 217 -3.34 8.22 -2.55
CA SER A 217 -3.12 8.31 -1.10
C SER A 217 -2.88 6.95 -0.42
N GLY A 218 -3.52 5.88 -0.92
CA GLY A 218 -3.23 4.50 -0.52
C GLY A 218 -1.79 4.10 -0.86
N ASP A 219 -1.39 4.31 -2.12
CA ASP A 219 -0.02 4.01 -2.59
C ASP A 219 1.05 4.71 -1.75
N VAL A 220 0.84 6.00 -1.41
CA VAL A 220 1.76 6.75 -0.52
C VAL A 220 1.74 6.20 0.90
N THR A 221 0.57 5.80 1.42
CA THR A 221 0.44 5.21 2.77
C THR A 221 1.25 3.92 2.87
N THR A 222 1.04 3.00 1.91
CA THR A 222 1.78 1.74 1.81
C THR A 222 3.28 1.98 1.65
N ALA A 223 3.68 2.91 0.78
CA ALA A 223 5.07 3.27 0.56
C ALA A 223 5.75 3.80 1.84
N LEU A 224 5.16 4.77 2.52
CA LEU A 224 5.74 5.35 3.74
C LEU A 224 5.80 4.34 4.88
N PHE A 225 4.76 3.51 5.04
CA PHE A 225 4.77 2.44 6.03
C PHE A 225 5.88 1.43 5.76
N THR A 226 6.03 1.02 4.49
CA THR A 226 7.12 0.16 4.03
C THR A 226 8.49 0.77 4.33
N ALA A 227 8.70 2.05 4.00
CA ALA A 227 9.96 2.73 4.29
C ALA A 227 10.29 2.74 5.79
N HIS A 228 9.32 3.07 6.65
CA HIS A 228 9.56 3.11 8.09
C HIS A 228 9.89 1.73 8.67
N LEU A 229 9.18 0.68 8.27
CA LEU A 229 9.48 -0.70 8.68
C LEU A 229 10.90 -1.11 8.25
N LEU A 230 11.23 -0.90 6.97
CA LEU A 230 12.55 -1.20 6.42
C LEU A 230 13.66 -0.31 7.00
N GLY A 231 13.31 0.86 7.53
CA GLY A 231 14.18 1.77 8.27
C GLY A 231 14.40 1.36 9.74
N GLY A 232 13.78 0.26 10.19
CA GLY A 232 13.94 -0.30 11.54
C GLY A 232 12.90 0.17 12.56
N ALA A 233 11.87 0.91 12.14
CA ALA A 233 10.76 1.24 13.02
C ALA A 233 9.89 -0.01 13.27
N GLY A 234 9.35 -0.14 14.48
CA GLY A 234 8.30 -1.13 14.75
C GLY A 234 6.96 -0.73 14.10
N PRO A 235 5.99 -1.66 13.94
CA PRO A 235 4.73 -1.37 13.23
C PRO A 235 3.93 -0.19 13.79
N VAL A 236 3.92 0.00 15.11
CA VAL A 236 3.24 1.14 15.77
C VAL A 236 3.92 2.47 15.43
N GLU A 237 5.25 2.53 15.46
CA GLU A 237 5.99 3.74 15.12
C GLU A 237 5.86 4.05 13.61
N ALA A 238 5.90 3.02 12.77
CA ALA A 238 5.66 3.15 11.33
C ALA A 238 4.25 3.70 11.06
N LEU A 239 3.22 3.21 11.75
CA LEU A 239 1.85 3.73 11.68
C LEU A 239 1.79 5.22 12.05
N GLU A 240 2.40 5.61 13.17
CA GLU A 240 2.40 7.01 13.64
C GLU A 240 3.05 7.97 12.64
N LYS A 241 4.21 7.61 12.10
CA LYS A 241 4.95 8.43 11.12
C LYS A 241 4.22 8.49 9.77
N THR A 242 3.68 7.37 9.30
CA THR A 242 2.89 7.31 8.06
C THR A 242 1.64 8.18 8.17
N ALA A 243 0.86 8.03 9.24
CA ALA A 243 -0.37 8.81 9.43
C ALA A 243 -0.10 10.32 9.45
N ALA A 244 0.97 10.76 10.13
CA ALA A 244 1.36 12.16 10.16
C ALA A 244 1.74 12.70 8.77
N SER A 245 2.61 11.97 8.07
CA SER A 245 3.10 12.34 6.74
C SER A 245 1.99 12.40 5.69
N VAL A 246 1.12 11.39 5.66
CA VAL A 246 -0.01 11.31 4.72
C VAL A 246 -1.04 12.39 5.02
N PHE A 247 -1.33 12.65 6.30
CA PHE A 247 -2.24 13.71 6.69
C PHE A 247 -1.77 15.08 6.17
N GLU A 248 -0.49 15.43 6.38
CA GLU A 248 0.06 16.70 5.91
C GLU A 248 0.08 16.81 4.38
N LEU A 249 0.43 15.73 3.68
CA LEU A 249 0.37 15.68 2.22
C LEU A 249 -1.05 15.98 1.71
N ILE A 250 -2.05 15.29 2.24
CA ILE A 250 -3.44 15.46 1.80
C ILE A 250 -3.94 16.85 2.22
N ASP A 251 -3.69 17.30 3.45
CA ASP A 251 -4.12 18.61 3.95
C ASP A 251 -3.53 19.75 3.09
N ARG A 252 -2.24 19.69 2.76
CA ARG A 252 -1.60 20.64 1.84
C ARG A 252 -2.25 20.63 0.46
N THR A 253 -2.48 19.44 -0.08
CA THR A 253 -3.15 19.25 -1.37
C THR A 253 -4.56 19.87 -1.38
N LEU A 254 -5.31 19.71 -0.28
CA LEU A 254 -6.64 20.28 -0.14
C LEU A 254 -6.63 21.80 0.04
N LYS A 255 -5.70 22.35 0.82
CA LYS A 255 -5.59 23.79 1.12
C LYS A 255 -5.39 24.64 -0.13
N VAL A 256 -4.63 24.14 -1.11
CA VAL A 256 -4.44 24.85 -2.39
C VAL A 256 -5.43 24.41 -3.47
N ASN A 257 -6.41 23.57 -3.11
CA ASN A 257 -7.40 23.00 -4.02
C ASN A 257 -6.79 22.27 -5.23
N ALA A 258 -5.65 21.61 -5.04
CA ALA A 258 -4.99 20.84 -6.09
C ALA A 258 -5.72 19.51 -6.34
N ARG A 259 -5.87 19.11 -7.61
CA ARG A 259 -6.47 17.83 -7.96
C ARG A 259 -5.56 16.65 -7.63
N GLU A 260 -4.29 16.76 -7.99
CA GLU A 260 -3.25 15.75 -7.74
C GLU A 260 -2.59 15.96 -6.37
N LEU A 261 -2.07 14.87 -5.80
CA LEU A 261 -1.27 14.93 -4.57
C LEU A 261 -0.02 15.79 -4.78
N LEU A 262 0.25 16.70 -3.85
CA LEU A 262 1.47 17.52 -3.86
C LEU A 262 2.67 16.78 -3.26
N ILE A 263 3.01 15.63 -3.83
CA ILE A 263 4.03 14.71 -3.27
C ILE A 263 5.40 15.38 -3.19
N VAL A 264 5.81 16.10 -4.23
CA VAL A 264 7.13 16.74 -4.28
C VAL A 264 7.19 17.95 -3.36
N GLU A 265 6.13 18.76 -3.31
CA GLU A 265 6.06 19.94 -2.45
C GLU A 265 5.95 19.56 -0.98
N SER A 266 5.39 18.38 -0.66
CA SER A 266 5.24 17.87 0.70
C SER A 266 6.39 16.98 1.17
N GLN A 267 7.49 16.92 0.41
CA GLN A 267 8.60 16.00 0.68
C GLN A 267 9.19 16.07 2.10
N ASP A 268 9.18 17.26 2.72
CA ASP A 268 9.74 17.44 4.07
C ASP A 268 8.83 16.82 5.13
N ALA A 269 7.52 16.77 4.89
CA ALA A 269 6.56 16.08 5.76
C ALA A 269 6.82 14.57 5.81
N PHE A 270 7.43 13.98 4.78
CA PHE A 270 7.77 12.55 4.79
C PHE A 270 8.92 12.25 5.74
N VAL A 271 9.85 13.20 5.94
CA VAL A 271 11.05 13.00 6.77
C VAL A 271 10.82 13.49 8.19
N ASN A 272 10.17 14.63 8.34
CA ASN A 272 9.90 15.25 9.63
C ASN A 272 8.57 16.01 9.57
N PRO A 273 7.43 15.29 9.70
CA PRO A 273 6.12 15.94 9.77
C PRO A 273 6.02 16.80 11.03
N ASP A 274 5.40 17.97 10.91
CA ASP A 274 5.14 18.88 12.04
C ASP A 274 4.05 18.32 12.96
N THR A 275 3.10 17.61 12.37
CA THR A 275 1.96 16.96 12.99
C THR A 275 2.40 15.65 13.64
N LYS A 276 1.80 15.33 14.79
CA LYS A 276 2.00 14.07 15.47
C LYS A 276 0.67 13.47 15.84
N PHE A 277 0.50 12.21 15.51
CA PHE A 277 -0.59 11.38 15.98
C PHE A 277 -0.01 10.26 16.84
N LYS A 278 -0.76 9.83 17.85
CA LYS A 278 -0.35 8.76 18.75
C LYS A 278 -1.28 7.57 18.60
N ALA A 279 -0.71 6.42 18.28
CA ALA A 279 -1.44 5.18 18.27
C ALA A 279 -1.65 4.69 19.71
N HIS A 280 -2.80 4.09 19.96
CA HIS A 280 -3.15 3.52 21.27
C HIS A 280 -3.47 2.03 21.12
N PRO A 281 -3.05 1.19 22.08
CA PRO A 281 -3.30 -0.24 22.03
C PRO A 281 -4.80 -0.52 22.12
N LEU A 282 -5.24 -1.52 21.38
CA LEU A 282 -6.60 -2.06 21.46
C LEU A 282 -6.63 -3.27 22.40
N PRO A 283 -7.79 -3.59 23.00
CA PRO A 283 -7.95 -4.80 23.81
C PRO A 283 -7.71 -6.04 22.95
N HIS A 284 -7.11 -7.07 23.56
CA HIS A 284 -7.04 -8.43 23.02
C HIS A 284 -8.38 -9.15 23.17
#